data_AF-A0A2V2EE89-F1
#
_entry.id   AF-A0A2V2EE89-F1
#
_cell.length_a   1.000
_cell.length_b   1.000
_cell.length_c   1.000
_cell.angle_alpha   90.00
_cell.angle_beta   90.00
_cell.angle_gamma   90.00
#
_symmetry.space_group_name_H-M   'P 1'
#
loop_
_entity.id
_entity.type
_entity.pdbx_description
1 polymer ?
#
loop_
_entity_poly.entity_id
_entity_poly.type
_entity_poly.pdbx_seq_one_letter_code
_entity_poly.pdbx_strand_id
1 'polypeptide(L)'
;MKLVYTGKTKDVYALDNGNYLLKFKDDCTGKDGVFDPGENAVGLTIDGVGDVNLRMSIYFFEKINAAGIKTHFVGADLKNTTMEVLPAKVFGHGLEVICRRKAVGSFIRRYGDLIESGADLPYYVETTLKDDAKGDPLITKDALVALGVMSDEQYEELKSQTQRITQIVADDLKEKGMELYDIKFEFGYAPDGSVMLIDEVASGNMRVYKNGQYIDPMTLSELFFA
;
A
#
# COMPACT_ATOMS: atom_id res chain seq x y z
N MET A 1 -1.46 19.26 -18.02
CA MET A 1 -2.00 18.33 -16.99
C MET A 1 -3.51 18.36 -17.00
N LYS A 2 -4.17 17.19 -17.01
CA LYS A 2 -5.64 17.07 -16.95
C LYS A 2 -6.03 16.21 -15.76
N LEU A 3 -6.91 16.67 -14.89
CA LEU A 3 -7.44 15.86 -13.77
C LEU A 3 -8.22 14.66 -14.34
N VAL A 4 -7.88 13.46 -13.88
CA VAL A 4 -8.46 12.18 -14.33
C VAL A 4 -9.30 11.56 -13.22
N TYR A 5 -8.83 11.63 -11.98
CA TYR A 5 -9.47 11.02 -10.83
C TYR A 5 -9.14 11.80 -9.55
N THR A 6 -10.14 11.99 -8.70
CA THR A 6 -9.96 12.52 -7.34
C THR A 6 -10.19 11.39 -6.35
N GLY A 7 -9.10 10.96 -5.72
CA GLY A 7 -9.12 9.95 -4.66
C GLY A 7 -9.24 10.57 -3.27
N LYS A 8 -9.30 9.70 -2.26
CA LYS A 8 -9.41 10.11 -0.85
C LYS A 8 -8.16 10.86 -0.41
N THR A 9 -6.98 10.32 -0.69
CA THR A 9 -5.67 10.88 -0.27
C THR A 9 -4.87 11.48 -1.42
N LYS A 10 -5.24 11.25 -2.69
CA LYS A 10 -4.47 11.68 -3.86
C LYS A 10 -5.37 12.11 -5.02
N ASP A 11 -4.98 13.15 -5.74
CA ASP A 11 -5.52 13.48 -7.06
C ASP A 11 -4.62 12.93 -8.15
N VAL A 12 -5.20 12.45 -9.25
CA VAL A 12 -4.48 11.85 -10.39
C VAL A 12 -4.66 12.72 -11.62
N TYR A 13 -3.54 13.18 -12.19
CA TYR A 13 -3.53 13.97 -13.42
C TYR A 13 -2.83 13.22 -14.55
N ALA A 14 -3.37 13.29 -15.76
CA ALA A 14 -2.66 12.85 -16.96
C ALA A 14 -1.63 13.92 -17.38
N LEU A 15 -0.44 13.46 -17.74
CA LEU A 15 0.66 14.25 -18.29
C LEU A 15 0.76 14.10 -19.81
N ASP A 16 1.37 15.08 -20.47
CA ASP A 16 1.46 15.13 -21.93
C ASP A 16 2.44 14.07 -22.50
N ASN A 17 3.34 13.54 -21.65
CA ASN A 17 4.27 12.45 -21.99
C ASN A 17 3.63 11.05 -21.88
N GLY A 18 2.34 10.95 -21.53
CA GLY A 18 1.63 9.68 -21.36
C GLY A 18 1.71 9.08 -19.96
N ASN A 19 2.47 9.68 -19.05
CA ASN A 19 2.51 9.30 -17.64
C ASN A 19 1.37 9.93 -16.84
N TYR A 20 1.28 9.56 -15.58
CA TYR A 20 0.38 10.18 -14.61
C TYR A 20 1.16 10.90 -13.53
N LEU A 21 0.53 11.92 -12.95
CA LEU A 21 1.03 12.64 -11.78
C LEU A 21 0.06 12.41 -10.63
N LEU A 22 0.56 11.85 -9.54
CA LEU A 22 -0.16 11.71 -8.28
C LEU A 22 0.16 12.93 -7.42
N LYS A 23 -0.86 13.71 -7.06
CA LYS A 23 -0.75 14.81 -6.11
C LYS A 23 -1.27 14.37 -4.76
N PHE A 24 -0.39 14.29 -3.78
CA PHE A 24 -0.75 13.87 -2.43
C PHE A 24 -1.47 15.01 -1.73
N LYS A 25 -2.53 14.67 -1.00
CA LYS A 25 -3.34 15.61 -0.25
C LYS A 25 -3.09 15.40 1.24
N ASP A 26 -3.48 16.41 2.01
CA ASP A 26 -3.49 16.33 3.47
C ASP A 26 -4.77 15.71 4.04
N ASP A 27 -5.69 15.34 3.15
CA ASP A 27 -6.90 14.59 3.48
C ASP A 27 -6.54 13.16 3.90
N CYS A 28 -7.05 12.77 5.06
CA CYS A 28 -6.88 11.43 5.60
C CYS A 28 -8.21 10.69 5.69
N THR A 29 -8.15 9.36 5.56
CA THR A 29 -9.30 8.53 5.87
C THR A 29 -9.52 8.45 7.38
N GLY A 30 -10.78 8.35 7.77
CA GLY A 30 -11.14 8.31 9.17
C GLY A 30 -12.65 8.39 9.39
N LYS A 31 -13.04 8.37 10.65
CA LYS A 31 -14.43 8.46 11.08
C LYS A 31 -14.55 9.36 12.29
N ASP A 32 -15.53 10.27 12.26
CA ASP A 32 -15.81 11.21 13.36
C ASP A 32 -14.57 12.03 13.79
N GLY A 33 -13.72 12.42 12.83
CA GLY A 33 -12.49 13.17 13.08
C GLY A 33 -11.31 12.35 13.59
N VAL A 34 -11.45 11.03 13.71
CA VAL A 34 -10.39 10.11 14.14
C VAL A 34 -9.76 9.46 12.91
N PHE A 35 -8.44 9.55 12.80
CA PHE A 35 -7.67 8.91 11.73
C PHE A 35 -7.83 7.39 11.77
N ASP A 36 -8.25 6.82 10.65
CA ASP A 36 -8.28 5.37 10.44
C ASP A 36 -7.93 5.07 8.98
N PRO A 37 -6.76 4.45 8.70
CA PRO A 37 -6.34 4.13 7.33
C PRO A 37 -7.19 3.01 6.69
N GLY A 38 -8.03 2.33 7.46
CA GLY A 38 -8.98 1.32 6.98
C GLY A 38 -10.39 1.84 6.72
N GLU A 39 -10.67 3.12 6.94
CA GLU A 39 -11.98 3.71 6.70
C GLU A 39 -12.20 4.11 5.24
N ASN A 40 -13.47 4.10 4.83
CA ASN A 40 -13.84 4.31 3.43
C ASN A 40 -14.23 5.74 3.08
N ALA A 41 -14.11 6.69 4.02
CA ALA A 41 -14.39 8.10 3.81
C ALA A 41 -13.23 8.99 4.31
N VAL A 42 -13.14 10.20 3.74
CA VAL A 42 -12.27 11.25 4.30
C VAL A 42 -12.88 11.70 5.63
N GLY A 43 -12.13 11.54 6.70
CA GLY A 43 -12.61 11.81 8.07
C GLY A 43 -12.00 13.05 8.70
N LEU A 44 -10.85 13.50 8.20
CA LEU A 44 -10.05 14.59 8.76
C LEU A 44 -8.98 15.06 7.77
N THR A 45 -8.35 16.20 8.09
CA THR A 45 -7.17 16.73 7.39
C THR A 45 -6.04 16.85 8.41
N ILE A 46 -4.84 16.38 8.06
CA ILE A 46 -3.63 16.51 8.89
C ILE A 46 -2.59 17.28 8.09
N ASP A 47 -2.23 18.47 8.53
CA ASP A 47 -1.29 19.35 7.82
C ASP A 47 0.05 18.64 7.58
N GLY A 48 0.50 18.61 6.31
CA GLY A 48 1.78 18.03 5.91
C GLY A 48 1.83 16.49 5.79
N VAL A 49 0.74 15.76 6.08
CA VAL A 49 0.72 14.30 5.93
C VAL A 49 0.95 13.85 4.48
N GLY A 50 0.53 14.64 3.49
CA GLY A 50 0.77 14.35 2.08
C GLY A 50 2.27 14.36 1.73
N ASP A 51 3.03 15.33 2.28
CA ASP A 51 4.49 15.40 2.12
C ASP A 51 5.18 14.24 2.80
N VAL A 52 4.76 13.91 4.02
CA VAL A 52 5.29 12.77 4.78
C VAL A 52 5.09 11.45 4.03
N ASN A 53 3.89 11.21 3.50
CA ASN A 53 3.57 10.02 2.71
C ASN A 53 4.38 9.96 1.41
N LEU A 54 4.55 11.10 0.74
CA LEU A 54 5.39 11.19 -0.46
C LEU A 54 6.86 10.89 -0.15
N ARG A 55 7.42 11.44 0.93
CA ARG A 55 8.82 11.19 1.34
C ARG A 55 9.07 9.71 1.62
N MET A 56 8.16 9.04 2.33
CA MET A 56 8.26 7.60 2.59
C MET A 56 8.10 6.79 1.31
N SER A 57 7.18 7.18 0.43
CA SER A 57 7.00 6.54 -0.86
C SER A 57 8.25 6.63 -1.74
N ILE A 58 8.86 7.81 -1.86
CA ILE A 58 10.13 7.99 -2.59
C ILE A 58 11.19 7.03 -2.04
N TYR A 59 11.40 7.05 -0.72
CA TYR A 59 12.41 6.23 -0.07
C TYR A 59 12.26 4.74 -0.38
N PHE A 60 11.04 4.20 -0.25
CA PHE A 60 10.81 2.78 -0.51
C PHE A 60 10.77 2.45 -2.01
N PHE A 61 10.17 3.28 -2.86
CA PHE A 61 10.17 3.02 -4.31
C PHE A 61 11.59 2.99 -4.89
N GLU A 62 12.47 3.89 -4.46
CA GLU A 62 13.88 3.86 -4.88
C GLU A 62 14.58 2.56 -4.47
N LYS A 63 14.38 2.11 -3.23
CA LYS A 63 14.94 0.81 -2.75
C LYS A 63 14.35 -0.39 -3.48
N ILE A 64 13.03 -0.40 -3.71
CA ILE A 64 12.34 -1.49 -4.41
C ILE A 64 12.81 -1.58 -5.87
N ASN A 65 12.95 -0.43 -6.55
CA ASN A 65 13.52 -0.37 -7.90
C ASN A 65 14.98 -0.85 -7.92
N ALA A 66 15.80 -0.45 -6.94
CA ALA A 66 17.18 -0.91 -6.81
C ALA A 66 17.30 -2.43 -6.57
N ALA A 67 16.29 -3.05 -5.95
CA ALA A 67 16.17 -4.50 -5.79
C ALA A 67 15.65 -5.24 -7.06
N GLY A 68 15.44 -4.51 -8.16
CA GLY A 68 14.98 -5.06 -9.44
C GLY A 68 13.50 -5.44 -9.46
N ILE A 69 12.69 -4.88 -8.57
CA ILE A 69 11.24 -5.11 -8.54
C ILE A 69 10.56 -3.96 -9.28
N LYS A 70 9.64 -4.27 -10.21
CA LYS A 70 9.02 -3.28 -11.08
C LYS A 70 7.99 -2.45 -10.31
N THR A 71 8.12 -1.13 -10.38
CA THR A 71 7.18 -0.17 -9.79
C THR A 71 6.76 0.87 -10.82
N HIS A 72 5.66 1.57 -10.57
CA HIS A 72 5.25 2.67 -11.44
C HIS A 72 6.06 3.95 -11.19
N PHE A 73 6.95 4.01 -10.20
CA PHE A 73 7.62 5.23 -9.80
C PHE A 73 8.61 5.73 -10.86
N VAL A 74 8.46 6.99 -11.30
CA VAL A 74 9.39 7.66 -12.22
C VAL A 74 10.22 8.71 -11.49
N GLY A 75 9.58 9.54 -10.67
CA GLY A 75 10.22 10.61 -9.92
C GLY A 75 9.22 11.39 -9.08
N ALA A 76 9.71 12.35 -8.29
CA ALA A 76 8.87 13.15 -7.43
C ALA A 76 9.36 14.59 -7.29
N ASP A 77 8.44 15.48 -6.92
CA ASP A 77 8.69 16.86 -6.56
C ASP A 77 8.05 17.14 -5.20
N LEU A 78 8.89 17.16 -4.16
CA LEU A 78 8.48 17.43 -2.78
C LEU A 78 7.92 18.84 -2.59
N LYS A 79 8.38 19.83 -3.38
CA LYS A 79 7.90 21.21 -3.25
C LYS A 79 6.42 21.33 -3.60
N ASN A 80 5.96 20.51 -4.54
CA ASN A 80 4.57 20.50 -4.99
C ASN A 80 3.79 19.29 -4.46
N THR A 81 4.43 18.44 -3.65
CA THR A 81 3.85 17.20 -3.10
C THR A 81 3.31 16.28 -4.20
N THR A 82 4.11 16.07 -5.26
CA THR A 82 3.71 15.27 -6.42
C THR A 82 4.68 14.15 -6.77
N MET A 83 4.17 13.06 -7.33
CA MET A 83 4.91 11.90 -7.83
C MET A 83 4.50 11.59 -9.27
N GLU A 84 5.47 11.55 -10.18
CA GLU A 84 5.24 11.08 -11.56
C GLU A 84 5.35 9.55 -11.60
N VAL A 85 4.39 8.93 -12.30
CA VAL A 85 4.27 7.48 -12.37
C VAL A 85 3.94 6.99 -13.78
N LEU A 86 4.44 5.80 -14.12
CA LEU A 86 4.14 5.08 -15.35
C LEU A 86 2.66 4.68 -15.41
N PRO A 87 2.06 4.62 -16.62
CA PRO A 87 0.71 4.11 -16.78
C PRO A 87 0.63 2.63 -16.37
N ALA A 88 -0.36 2.30 -15.54
CA ALA A 88 -0.66 0.94 -15.11
C ALA A 88 -2.15 0.67 -15.29
N LYS A 89 -2.50 -0.54 -15.74
CA LYS A 89 -3.88 -1.00 -15.69
C LYS A 89 -4.09 -1.74 -14.36
N VAL A 90 -5.12 -1.34 -13.62
CA VAL A 90 -5.49 -2.03 -12.37
C VAL A 90 -6.09 -3.40 -12.66
N PHE A 91 -5.90 -4.35 -11.74
CA PHE A 91 -6.58 -5.63 -11.77
C PHE A 91 -8.04 -5.46 -11.36
N GLY A 92 -8.98 -5.88 -12.22
CA GLY A 92 -10.41 -5.71 -11.97
C GLY A 92 -10.77 -4.23 -11.75
N HIS A 93 -11.29 -3.92 -10.56
CA HIS A 93 -11.59 -2.55 -10.11
C HIS A 93 -10.56 -1.99 -9.12
N GLY A 94 -9.45 -2.71 -8.91
CA GLY A 94 -8.48 -2.47 -7.85
C GLY A 94 -8.39 -3.67 -6.92
N LEU A 95 -7.16 -4.00 -6.53
CA LEU A 95 -6.85 -5.04 -5.55
C LEU A 95 -5.95 -4.46 -4.49
N GLU A 96 -6.25 -4.78 -3.24
CA GLU A 96 -5.31 -4.58 -2.16
C GLU A 96 -4.67 -5.92 -1.82
N VAL A 97 -3.35 -5.90 -1.67
CA VAL A 97 -2.54 -7.08 -1.41
C VAL A 97 -1.85 -6.89 -0.08
N ILE A 98 -2.25 -7.68 0.92
CA ILE A 98 -1.76 -7.56 2.29
C ILE A 98 -0.75 -8.66 2.54
N CYS A 99 0.45 -8.30 2.99
CA CYS A 99 1.41 -9.24 3.55
C CYS A 99 1.43 -9.13 5.07
N ARG A 100 1.26 -10.27 5.75
CA ARG A 100 1.20 -10.37 7.21
C ARG A 100 2.42 -11.12 7.72
N ARG A 101 3.16 -10.47 8.61
CA ARG A 101 4.24 -11.07 9.42
C ARG A 101 3.73 -11.50 10.80
N LYS A 102 2.65 -10.89 11.28
CA LYS A 102 1.95 -11.23 12.52
C LYS A 102 0.45 -11.37 12.28
N ALA A 103 -0.23 -12.24 13.03
CA ALA A 103 -1.67 -12.38 13.01
C ALA A 103 -2.35 -11.20 13.72
N VAL A 104 -2.89 -10.24 12.96
CA VAL A 104 -3.55 -9.04 13.49
C VAL A 104 -4.70 -8.58 12.61
N GLY A 105 -5.49 -7.61 13.10
CA GLY A 105 -6.51 -6.91 12.32
C GLY A 105 -7.58 -7.86 11.76
N SER A 106 -7.87 -7.73 10.46
CA SER A 106 -8.89 -8.54 9.79
C SER A 106 -8.56 -10.03 9.76
N PHE A 107 -7.29 -10.41 9.89
CA PHE A 107 -6.91 -11.82 9.98
C PHE A 107 -7.45 -12.46 11.26
N ILE A 108 -7.28 -11.79 12.40
CA ILE A 108 -7.82 -12.26 13.69
C ILE A 108 -9.35 -12.25 13.69
N ARG A 109 -10.00 -11.27 13.03
CA ARG A 109 -11.46 -11.30 12.88
C ARG A 109 -11.98 -12.54 12.15
N ARG A 110 -11.20 -13.10 11.22
CA ARG A 110 -11.57 -14.30 10.45
C ARG A 110 -11.12 -15.61 11.10
N TYR A 111 -9.95 -15.61 11.74
CA TYR A 111 -9.25 -16.84 12.15
C TYR A 111 -8.85 -16.86 13.64
N GLY A 112 -9.34 -15.93 14.46
CA GLY A 112 -8.96 -15.79 15.87
C GLY A 112 -9.27 -17.01 16.75
N ASP A 113 -10.21 -17.86 16.36
CA ASP A 113 -10.49 -19.12 17.08
C ASP A 113 -9.39 -20.17 16.87
N LEU A 114 -8.52 -19.97 15.88
CA LEU A 114 -7.44 -20.89 15.50
C LEU A 114 -6.05 -20.35 15.85
N ILE A 115 -5.92 -19.05 16.12
CA ILE A 115 -4.63 -18.40 16.33
C ILE A 115 -4.74 -17.17 17.23
N GLU A 116 -3.73 -16.97 18.08
CA GLU A 116 -3.65 -15.80 18.96
C GLU A 116 -3.22 -14.53 18.20
N SER A 117 -3.71 -13.37 18.66
CA SER A 117 -3.27 -12.07 18.15
C SER A 117 -1.78 -11.86 18.43
N GLY A 118 -1.02 -11.46 17.41
CA GLY A 118 0.42 -11.27 17.49
C GLY A 118 1.26 -12.53 17.24
N ALA A 119 0.63 -13.68 16.98
CA ALA A 119 1.34 -14.89 16.55
C ALA A 119 2.05 -14.68 15.21
N ASP A 120 3.17 -15.39 14.99
CA ASP A 120 3.96 -15.28 13.76
C ASP A 120 3.21 -15.83 12.54
N LEU A 121 3.29 -15.09 11.44
CA LEU A 121 2.87 -15.53 10.11
C LEU A 121 4.06 -15.40 9.15
N PRO A 122 4.48 -16.46 8.46
CA PRO A 122 5.66 -16.41 7.60
C PRO A 122 5.33 -15.73 6.26
N TYR A 123 5.26 -14.39 6.26
CA TYR A 123 4.95 -13.56 5.09
C TYR A 123 3.67 -14.03 4.36
N TYR A 124 2.58 -14.20 5.13
CA TYR A 124 1.29 -14.63 4.60
C TYR A 124 0.70 -13.55 3.70
N VAL A 125 0.35 -13.89 2.46
CA VAL A 125 -0.22 -12.95 1.48
C VAL A 125 -1.70 -13.24 1.28
N GLU A 126 -2.53 -12.20 1.39
CA GLU A 126 -3.94 -12.24 1.02
C GLU A 126 -4.32 -11.06 0.13
N THR A 127 -5.40 -11.24 -0.63
CA THR A 127 -5.92 -10.25 -1.56
C THR A 127 -7.36 -9.88 -1.20
N THR A 128 -7.67 -8.59 -1.23
CA THR A 128 -9.02 -8.06 -1.10
C THR A 128 -9.38 -7.25 -2.35
N LEU A 129 -10.67 -7.29 -2.72
CA LEU A 129 -11.19 -6.40 -3.75
C LEU A 129 -11.33 -5.00 -3.18
N LYS A 130 -11.01 -3.97 -3.96
CA LYS A 130 -11.34 -2.59 -3.60
C LYS A 130 -12.83 -2.34 -3.87
N ASP A 131 -13.66 -2.54 -2.86
CA ASP A 131 -15.12 -2.43 -2.93
C ASP A 131 -15.66 -1.89 -1.60
N ASP A 132 -15.61 -0.57 -1.46
CA ASP A 132 -16.04 0.15 -0.25
C ASP A 132 -17.46 -0.24 0.18
N ALA A 133 -18.35 -0.54 -0.78
CA ALA A 133 -19.74 -0.90 -0.52
C ALA A 133 -19.89 -2.30 0.08
N LYS A 134 -18.91 -3.18 -0.13
CA LYS A 134 -18.86 -4.54 0.42
C LYS A 134 -17.79 -4.71 1.51
N GLY A 135 -17.13 -3.63 1.92
CA GLY A 135 -16.10 -3.66 2.95
C GLY A 135 -14.87 -4.47 2.55
N ASP A 136 -14.43 -4.30 1.30
CA ASP A 136 -13.19 -4.88 0.75
C ASP A 136 -13.06 -6.39 0.95
N PRO A 137 -13.95 -7.19 0.33
CA PRO A 137 -14.02 -8.62 0.59
C PRO A 137 -12.74 -9.34 0.14
N LEU A 138 -12.32 -10.32 0.94
CA LEU A 138 -11.22 -11.23 0.60
C LEU A 138 -11.59 -12.04 -0.66
N ILE A 139 -10.64 -12.14 -1.59
CA ILE A 139 -10.77 -12.92 -2.81
C ILE A 139 -9.58 -13.88 -2.92
N THR A 140 -9.82 -15.12 -3.34
CA THR A 140 -8.78 -16.15 -3.46
C THR A 140 -8.13 -16.12 -4.84
N LYS A 141 -6.94 -16.74 -4.97
CA LYS A 141 -6.27 -16.99 -6.26
C LYS A 141 -7.23 -17.62 -7.28
N ASP A 142 -7.91 -18.70 -6.90
CA ASP A 142 -8.81 -19.42 -7.80
C ASP A 142 -9.94 -18.54 -8.31
N ALA A 143 -10.52 -17.70 -7.45
CA ALA A 143 -11.56 -16.76 -7.85
C ALA A 143 -11.02 -15.67 -8.78
N LEU A 144 -9.84 -15.11 -8.48
CA LEU A 144 -9.17 -14.12 -9.32
C LEU A 144 -8.93 -14.65 -10.74
N VAL A 145 -8.44 -15.89 -10.86
CA VAL A 145 -8.20 -16.54 -12.15
C VAL A 145 -9.50 -16.90 -12.86
N ALA A 146 -10.46 -17.53 -12.16
CA ALA A 146 -11.73 -17.94 -12.75
C ALA A 146 -12.57 -16.75 -13.26
N LEU A 147 -12.46 -15.59 -12.62
CA LEU A 147 -13.15 -14.36 -13.03
C LEU A 147 -12.37 -13.56 -14.08
N GLY A 148 -11.17 -14.02 -14.49
CA GLY A 148 -10.33 -13.32 -15.46
C GLY A 148 -9.79 -11.98 -14.95
N VAL A 149 -9.70 -11.81 -13.63
CA VAL A 149 -9.13 -10.59 -13.01
C VAL A 149 -7.62 -10.55 -13.22
N MET A 150 -6.95 -11.70 -13.08
CA MET A 150 -5.53 -11.89 -13.40
C MET A 150 -5.26 -13.34 -13.80
N SER A 151 -4.14 -13.59 -14.47
CA SER A 151 -3.64 -14.95 -14.76
C SER A 151 -3.00 -15.62 -13.54
N ASP A 152 -2.76 -16.93 -13.64
CA ASP A 152 -2.05 -17.70 -12.60
C ASP A 152 -0.63 -17.16 -12.42
N GLU A 153 0.06 -16.88 -13.53
CA GLU A 153 1.42 -16.36 -13.57
C GLU A 153 1.51 -14.98 -12.93
N GLN A 154 0.54 -14.09 -13.20
CA GLN A 154 0.47 -12.78 -12.56
C GLN A 154 0.24 -12.90 -11.05
N TYR A 155 -0.58 -13.85 -10.59
CA TYR A 155 -0.78 -14.05 -9.16
C TYR A 155 0.51 -14.51 -8.47
N GLU A 156 1.22 -15.48 -9.04
CA GLU A 156 2.49 -15.97 -8.47
C GLU A 156 3.56 -14.89 -8.45
N GLU A 157 3.65 -14.09 -9.52
CA GLU A 157 4.54 -12.92 -9.56
C GLU A 157 4.15 -11.89 -8.49
N LEU A 158 2.88 -11.51 -8.40
CA LEU A 158 2.36 -10.57 -7.41
C LEU A 158 2.65 -11.02 -5.98
N LYS A 159 2.40 -12.28 -5.66
CA LYS A 159 2.67 -12.85 -4.34
C LYS A 159 4.17 -12.82 -4.03
N SER A 160 5.01 -13.24 -4.97
CA SER A 160 6.46 -13.22 -4.80
C SER A 160 6.99 -11.80 -4.60
N GLN A 161 6.57 -10.84 -5.43
CA GLN A 161 6.93 -9.43 -5.30
C GLN A 161 6.47 -8.87 -3.94
N THR A 162 5.24 -9.16 -3.53
CA THR A 162 4.68 -8.72 -2.25
C THR A 162 5.54 -9.17 -1.07
N GLN A 163 5.96 -10.44 -1.02
CA GLN A 163 6.80 -10.96 0.04
C GLN A 163 8.19 -10.30 0.05
N ARG A 164 8.80 -10.10 -1.14
CA ARG A 164 10.09 -9.43 -1.28
C ARG A 164 10.05 -7.97 -0.86
N ILE A 165 9.03 -7.22 -1.27
CA ILE A 165 8.83 -5.82 -0.88
C ILE A 165 8.60 -5.72 0.62
N THR A 166 7.79 -6.62 1.19
CA THR A 166 7.54 -6.67 2.64
C THR A 166 8.83 -6.92 3.42
N GLN A 167 9.71 -7.79 2.92
CA GLN A 167 11.02 -8.03 3.53
C GLN A 167 11.89 -6.76 3.51
N ILE A 168 11.95 -6.03 2.39
CA ILE A 168 12.68 -4.75 2.30
C ILE A 168 12.19 -3.76 3.35
N VAL A 169 10.87 -3.56 3.44
CA VAL A 169 10.28 -2.64 4.43
C VAL A 169 10.54 -3.11 5.86
N ALA A 170 10.41 -4.41 6.12
CA ALA A 170 10.63 -4.99 7.44
C ALA A 170 12.09 -4.85 7.90
N ASP A 171 13.06 -5.00 7.00
CA ASP A 171 14.48 -4.87 7.34
C ASP A 171 14.83 -3.42 7.72
N ASP A 172 14.35 -2.44 6.96
CA ASP A 172 14.57 -1.02 7.28
C ASP A 172 13.93 -0.61 8.61
N LEU A 173 12.72 -1.10 8.90
CA LEU A 173 12.08 -0.87 10.19
C LEU A 173 12.85 -1.54 11.33
N LYS A 174 13.36 -2.75 11.10
CA LYS A 174 14.16 -3.49 12.09
C LYS A 174 15.45 -2.78 12.44
N GLU A 175 16.15 -2.19 11.45
CA GLU A 175 17.34 -1.37 11.68
C GLU A 175 17.06 -0.18 12.61
N LYS A 176 15.82 0.31 12.63
CA LYS A 176 15.34 1.40 13.49
C LYS A 176 14.72 0.93 14.80
N GLY A 177 14.84 -0.37 15.12
CA GLY A 177 14.28 -0.96 16.34
C GLY A 177 12.75 -1.04 16.33
N MET A 178 12.15 -1.16 15.15
CA MET A 178 10.71 -1.29 14.94
C MET A 178 10.38 -2.63 14.26
N GLU A 179 9.15 -3.10 14.44
CA GLU A 179 8.68 -4.37 13.92
C GLU A 179 7.48 -4.18 13.00
N LEU A 180 7.62 -4.59 11.73
CA LEU A 180 6.50 -4.64 10.79
C LEU A 180 5.59 -5.85 11.09
N TYR A 181 4.31 -5.59 11.37
CA TYR A 181 3.31 -6.64 11.61
C TYR A 181 2.55 -7.02 10.34
N ASP A 182 2.07 -6.02 9.58
CA ASP A 182 1.53 -6.21 8.24
C ASP A 182 1.68 -4.93 7.40
N ILE A 183 1.57 -5.08 6.09
CA ILE A 183 1.57 -3.98 5.12
C ILE A 183 0.66 -4.31 3.94
N LYS A 184 -0.01 -3.28 3.42
CA LYS A 184 -0.92 -3.34 2.28
C LYS A 184 -0.31 -2.63 1.07
N PHE A 185 -0.37 -3.27 -0.08
CA PHE A 185 0.06 -2.72 -1.36
C PHE A 185 -1.08 -2.72 -2.37
N GLU A 186 -0.95 -1.90 -3.41
CA GLU A 186 -1.77 -2.01 -4.62
C GLU A 186 -0.89 -2.39 -5.81
N PHE A 187 -1.43 -3.22 -6.70
CA PHE A 187 -0.74 -3.67 -7.89
C PHE A 187 -1.58 -3.40 -9.14
N GLY A 188 -0.89 -3.11 -10.23
CA GLY A 188 -1.42 -3.13 -11.57
C GLY A 188 -0.54 -3.96 -12.49
N TYR A 189 -0.78 -3.85 -13.78
CA TYR A 189 0.07 -4.41 -14.79
C TYR A 189 0.41 -3.39 -15.87
N ALA A 190 1.64 -3.50 -16.36
CA ALA A 190 2.13 -2.68 -17.46
C ALA A 190 1.55 -3.16 -18.81
N PRO A 191 1.72 -2.39 -19.91
CA PRO A 191 1.20 -2.78 -21.22
C PRO A 191 1.73 -4.13 -21.75
N ASP A 192 2.88 -4.57 -21.27
CA ASP A 192 3.48 -5.89 -21.57
C ASP A 192 2.89 -7.04 -20.74
N GLY A 193 1.95 -6.75 -19.82
CA GLY A 193 1.29 -7.72 -18.95
C GLY A 193 2.01 -8.00 -17.63
N SER A 194 3.23 -7.49 -17.44
CA SER A 194 4.02 -7.70 -16.21
C SER A 194 3.41 -7.02 -15.00
N VAL A 195 3.49 -7.67 -13.84
CA VAL A 195 3.00 -7.12 -12.57
C VAL A 195 3.88 -5.98 -12.10
N MET A 196 3.26 -4.90 -11.64
CA MET A 196 3.93 -3.69 -11.21
C MET A 196 3.31 -3.16 -9.92
N LEU A 197 4.14 -2.86 -8.93
CA LEU A 197 3.71 -2.14 -7.71
C LEU A 197 3.28 -0.72 -8.09
N ILE A 198 2.08 -0.33 -7.67
CA ILE A 198 1.51 0.99 -7.93
C ILE A 198 1.14 1.70 -6.62
N ASP A 199 0.37 2.78 -6.74
CA ASP A 199 -0.06 3.63 -5.64
C ASP A 199 1.12 4.22 -4.84
N GLU A 200 1.18 3.95 -3.52
CA GLU A 200 2.15 4.51 -2.59
C GLU A 200 2.71 3.45 -1.63
N VAL A 201 3.82 3.76 -0.97
CA VAL A 201 4.33 2.98 0.17
C VAL A 201 4.57 3.95 1.32
N ALA A 202 3.55 4.14 2.15
CA ALA A 202 3.55 5.11 3.23
C ALA A 202 3.23 4.47 4.58
N SER A 203 3.41 5.24 5.66
CA SER A 203 3.18 4.78 7.04
C SER A 203 1.72 4.35 7.27
N GLY A 204 0.76 4.97 6.57
CA GLY A 204 -0.66 4.61 6.62
C GLY A 204 -0.96 3.22 6.04
N ASN A 205 -0.08 2.66 5.22
CA ASN A 205 -0.26 1.34 4.60
C ASN A 205 0.21 0.18 5.50
N MET A 206 0.87 0.47 6.63
CA MET A 206 1.56 -0.52 7.44
C MET A 206 1.17 -0.45 8.91
N ARG A 207 1.17 -1.61 9.58
CA ARG A 207 1.07 -1.69 11.04
C ARG A 207 2.44 -1.99 11.62
N VAL A 208 2.96 -1.05 12.41
CA VAL A 208 4.30 -1.13 12.99
C VAL A 208 4.23 -1.04 14.51
N TYR A 209 5.10 -1.79 15.17
CA TYR A 209 5.23 -1.81 16.62
C TYR A 209 6.66 -1.48 17.06
N LYS A 210 6.79 -0.89 18.25
CA LYS A 210 8.07 -0.73 18.95
C LYS A 210 7.89 -1.11 20.40
N ASN A 211 8.72 -2.04 20.90
CA ASN A 211 8.62 -2.57 22.26
C ASN A 211 7.21 -3.09 22.62
N GLY A 212 6.55 -3.77 21.67
CA GLY A 212 5.19 -4.31 21.85
C GLY A 212 4.06 -3.28 21.81
N GLN A 213 4.35 -1.99 21.59
CA GLN A 213 3.35 -0.94 21.44
C GLN A 213 3.16 -0.57 19.97
N TYR A 214 1.89 -0.44 19.56
CA TYR A 214 1.54 0.04 18.23
C TYR A 214 1.99 1.50 18.06
N ILE A 215 2.54 1.81 16.89
CA ILE A 215 2.93 3.16 16.50
C ILE A 215 1.93 3.65 15.46
N ASP A 216 1.27 4.78 15.73
CA ASP A 216 0.39 5.39 14.72
C ASP A 216 1.20 5.89 13.52
N PRO A 217 0.58 6.04 12.33
CA PRO A 217 1.31 6.39 11.12
C PRO A 217 2.07 7.72 11.15
N MET A 218 1.62 8.71 11.93
CA MET A 218 2.33 9.99 12.01
C MET A 218 3.59 9.85 12.86
N THR A 219 3.46 9.26 14.04
CA THR A 219 4.61 8.94 14.91
C THR A 219 5.60 8.00 14.19
N LEU A 220 5.10 7.05 13.40
CA LEU A 220 5.95 6.15 12.62
C LEU A 220 6.84 6.92 11.65
N SER A 221 6.28 7.88 10.91
CA SER A 221 7.05 8.67 9.97
C SER A 221 8.11 9.54 10.65
N GLU A 222 7.78 10.14 11.80
CA GLU A 222 8.76 10.89 12.59
C GLU A 222 9.92 10.01 13.04
N LEU A 223 9.62 8.85 13.64
CA LEU A 223 10.63 7.88 14.07
C LEU A 223 11.44 7.31 12.92
N PHE A 224 10.83 7.17 11.74
CA PHE A 224 11.50 6.62 10.57
C PHE A 224 12.56 7.58 10.02
N PHE A 225 12.28 8.89 10.01
CA PHE A 225 13.18 9.91 9.46
C PHE A 225 14.03 10.65 10.52
N ALA A 226 13.93 10.26 11.79
CA ALA A 226 14.76 10.76 12.88
C ALA A 226 16.24 10.33 12.78
#